data_AF-A0A368GMF6-F1
#
_entry.id   AF-A0A368GMF6-F1
#
_cell.length_a   1.000
_cell.length_b   1.000
_cell.length_c   1.000
_cell.angle_alpha   90.00
_cell.angle_beta   90.00
_cell.angle_gamma   90.00
#
_symmetry.space_group_name_H-M   'P 1'
#
loop_
_entity.id
_entity.type
_entity.pdbx_description
1 polymer ?
#
loop_
_entity_poly.entity_id
_entity_poly.type
_entity_poly.pdbx_seq_one_letter_code
_entity_poly.pdbx_strand_id
1 'polypeptide(L)'
;AQVLDKNTWVYDVTGLLQHCVAVLRLCHQLTDQLAAVPLQHASPQLSHMLCQATLRVMPRFDDLLSAVASPAVDIRVLEARATALATVCWALYLPFSLISQKYRETMGEPLQQMDHHLDALRQAAEIAERANLGKLELDWSHLDAVAENVAAQEAAKVVTENAPLVGVECSPDVGDPSSEPKDL
;
A
#
# COMPACT_ATOMS: atom_id res chain seq x y z
N ALA A 1 6.38 24.13 13.22
CA ALA A 1 5.50 23.90 14.38
C ALA A 1 4.00 23.77 14.01
N GLN A 2 3.47 24.53 13.03
CA GLN A 2 2.03 24.53 12.70
C GLN A 2 1.46 23.28 11.98
N VAL A 3 2.29 22.36 11.49
CA VAL A 3 1.83 21.22 10.65
C VAL A 3 1.02 20.17 11.44
N LEU A 4 1.30 19.99 12.74
CA LEU A 4 0.63 19.00 13.58
C LEU A 4 -0.40 19.61 14.56
N ASP A 5 -0.57 20.94 14.50
CA ASP A 5 -1.29 21.74 15.51
C ASP A 5 -2.80 21.44 15.56
N LYS A 6 -3.35 20.82 14.51
CA LYS A 6 -4.76 20.42 14.46
C LYS A 6 -5.04 19.02 15.02
N ASN A 7 -4.02 18.31 15.51
CA ASN A 7 -4.15 16.95 16.05
C ASN A 7 -4.97 16.02 15.14
N THR A 8 -4.89 16.19 13.81
CA THR A 8 -5.71 15.44 12.84
C THR A 8 -5.48 13.92 12.97
N TRP A 9 -4.30 13.52 13.46
CA TRP A 9 -3.92 12.15 13.80
C TRP A 9 -4.67 11.57 15.01
N VAL A 10 -5.29 12.37 15.88
CA VAL A 10 -6.16 11.88 16.97
C VAL A 10 -7.43 11.24 16.41
N TYR A 11 -7.85 11.65 15.20
CA TYR A 11 -8.97 11.05 14.49
C TYR A 11 -8.56 9.89 13.60
N ASP A 12 -7.27 9.52 13.58
CA ASP A 12 -6.82 8.34 12.87
C ASP A 12 -7.22 7.07 13.62
N VAL A 13 -8.31 6.46 13.17
CA VAL A 13 -8.86 5.22 13.73
C VAL A 13 -7.87 4.06 13.60
N THR A 14 -6.90 4.13 12.69
CA THR A 14 -5.88 3.09 12.48
C THR A 14 -4.73 3.16 13.47
N GLY A 15 -4.52 4.31 14.13
CA GLY A 15 -3.38 4.56 15.03
C GLY A 15 -2.02 4.69 14.33
N LEU A 16 -1.96 4.65 13.00
CA LEU A 16 -0.71 4.68 12.23
C LEU A 16 -0.01 6.04 12.30
N LEU A 17 -0.78 7.11 12.25
CA LEU A 17 -0.24 8.45 12.39
C LEU A 17 0.30 8.69 13.80
N GLN A 18 -0.26 8.05 14.82
CA GLN A 18 0.29 8.07 16.18
C GLN A 18 1.69 7.46 16.23
N HIS A 19 1.90 6.32 15.55
CA HIS A 19 3.22 5.70 15.44
C HIS A 19 4.23 6.62 14.73
N CYS A 20 3.83 7.27 13.62
CA CYS A 20 4.69 8.21 12.91
C CYS A 20 5.06 9.44 13.76
N VAL A 21 4.09 10.00 14.49
CA VAL A 21 4.33 11.12 15.41
C VAL A 21 5.25 10.71 16.55
N ALA A 22 5.10 9.49 17.08
CA ALA A 22 6.00 8.98 18.10
C ALA A 22 7.45 8.84 17.59
N VAL A 23 7.65 8.33 16.36
CA VAL A 23 8.97 8.28 15.71
C VAL A 23 9.57 9.69 15.57
N LEU A 24 8.78 10.69 15.13
CA LEU A 24 9.24 12.09 15.05
C LEU A 24 9.66 12.63 16.42
N ARG A 25 8.88 12.35 17.48
CA ARG A 25 9.20 12.78 18.85
C ARG A 25 10.47 12.12 19.37
N LEU A 26 10.64 10.82 19.16
CA LEU A 26 11.82 10.07 19.57
C LEU A 26 13.08 10.54 18.82
N CYS A 27 12.97 10.81 17.52
CA CYS A 27 14.04 11.43 16.75
C CYS A 27 14.45 12.78 17.37
N HIS A 28 13.48 13.66 17.65
CA HIS A 28 13.76 14.95 18.28
C HIS A 28 14.45 14.79 19.64
N GLN A 29 13.90 13.92 20.51
CA GLN A 29 14.48 13.61 21.82
C GLN A 29 15.92 13.13 21.69
N LEU A 30 16.20 12.19 20.79
CA LEU A 30 17.54 11.67 20.56
C LEU A 30 18.49 12.78 20.11
N THR A 31 18.09 13.60 19.14
CA THR A 31 18.95 14.70 18.66
C THR A 31 19.21 15.75 19.72
N ASP A 32 18.23 16.04 20.58
CA ASP A 32 18.37 17.03 21.66
C ASP A 32 19.33 16.54 22.75
N GLN A 33 19.17 15.27 23.18
CA GLN A 33 20.08 14.63 24.12
C GLN A 33 21.53 14.56 23.58
N LEU A 34 21.68 14.29 22.27
CA LEU A 34 22.97 14.22 21.61
C LEU A 34 23.64 15.58 21.45
N ALA A 35 22.86 16.63 21.17
CA ALA A 35 23.37 18.00 21.08
C ALA A 35 23.94 18.50 22.43
N ALA A 36 23.46 17.97 23.55
CA ALA A 36 23.96 18.28 24.89
C ALA A 36 25.29 17.57 25.23
N VAL A 37 25.80 16.66 24.37
CA VAL A 37 27.04 15.92 24.63
C VAL A 37 28.26 16.78 24.31
N PRO A 38 29.15 17.06 25.29
CA PRO A 38 30.37 17.80 25.02
C PRO A 38 31.38 16.95 24.23
N LEU A 39 31.73 17.40 23.02
CA LEU A 39 32.66 16.71 22.10
C LEU A 39 34.11 17.25 22.15
N GLN A 40 34.52 17.86 23.27
CA GLN A 40 35.79 18.60 23.38
C GLN A 40 37.06 17.77 23.05
N HIS A 41 36.98 16.44 23.18
CA HIS A 41 38.07 15.51 22.89
C HIS A 41 37.76 14.56 21.72
N ALA A 42 36.72 14.85 20.92
CA ALA A 42 36.41 14.04 19.75
C ALA A 42 37.50 14.17 18.68
N SER A 43 37.93 13.05 18.11
CA SER A 43 38.88 13.09 17.00
C SER A 43 38.27 13.80 15.79
N PRO A 44 39.07 14.43 14.90
CA PRO A 44 38.55 15.09 13.70
C PRO A 44 37.69 14.15 12.83
N GLN A 45 38.04 12.86 12.76
CA GLN A 45 37.29 11.84 12.03
C GLN A 45 35.92 11.59 12.67
N LEU A 46 35.87 11.47 13.99
CA LEU A 46 34.63 11.32 14.74
C LEU A 46 33.72 12.53 14.56
N SER A 47 34.27 13.75 14.71
CA SER A 47 33.53 14.99 14.47
C SER A 47 32.96 15.07 13.05
N HIS A 48 33.73 14.64 12.04
CA HIS A 48 33.26 14.57 10.66
C HIS A 48 32.09 13.59 10.48
N MET A 49 32.19 12.37 11.04
CA MET A 49 31.12 11.38 10.99
C MET A 49 29.84 11.88 11.66
N LEU A 50 29.98 12.55 12.81
CA LEU A 50 28.86 13.15 13.53
C LEU A 50 28.18 14.24 12.70
N CYS A 51 28.95 15.16 12.12
CA CYS A 51 28.39 16.18 11.22
C CYS A 51 27.64 15.56 10.05
N GLN A 52 28.22 14.54 9.39
CA GLN A 52 27.58 13.87 8.26
C GLN A 52 26.28 13.15 8.65
N ALA A 53 26.24 12.49 9.81
CA ALA A 53 25.04 11.84 10.30
C ALA A 53 23.94 12.86 10.65
N THR A 54 24.29 13.93 11.37
CA THR A 54 23.36 15.00 11.77
C THR A 54 22.72 15.69 10.55
N LEU A 55 23.50 15.97 9.49
CA LEU A 55 22.99 16.59 8.27
C LEU A 55 21.91 15.76 7.56
N ARG A 56 21.87 14.44 7.80
CA ARG A 56 20.86 13.56 7.21
C ARG A 56 19.56 13.51 8.01
N VAL A 57 19.54 14.02 9.25
CA VAL A 57 18.33 13.94 10.10
C VAL A 57 17.21 14.80 9.55
N MET A 58 17.46 16.10 9.33
CA MET A 58 16.41 17.04 8.94
C MET A 58 15.68 16.65 7.65
N PRO A 59 16.37 16.27 6.55
CA PRO A 59 15.67 15.82 5.35
C PRO A 59 14.76 14.62 5.58
N ARG A 60 15.17 13.65 6.42
CA ARG A 60 14.35 12.46 6.71
C ARG A 60 13.19 12.77 7.64
N PHE A 61 13.41 13.69 8.57
CA PHE A 61 12.38 14.20 9.46
C PHE A 61 11.28 14.92 8.66
N ASP A 62 11.69 15.82 7.76
CA ASP A 62 10.77 16.56 6.89
C ASP A 62 10.04 15.63 5.91
N ASP A 63 10.72 14.62 5.35
CA ASP A 63 10.09 13.61 4.51
C ASP A 63 8.95 12.90 5.27
N LEU A 64 9.21 12.40 6.48
CA LEU A 64 8.18 11.73 7.28
C LEU A 64 7.05 12.70 7.67
N LEU A 65 7.39 13.91 8.13
CA LEU A 65 6.41 14.94 8.49
C LEU A 65 5.51 15.31 7.31
N SER A 66 6.09 15.44 6.11
CA SER A 66 5.35 15.71 4.88
C SER A 66 4.40 14.56 4.53
N ALA A 67 4.80 13.30 4.71
CA ALA A 67 3.92 12.16 4.46
C ALA A 67 2.77 12.09 5.47
N VAL A 68 3.03 12.37 6.74
CA VAL A 68 2.00 12.45 7.80
C VAL A 68 0.99 13.56 7.51
N ALA A 69 1.43 14.67 6.94
CA ALA A 69 0.56 15.79 6.57
C ALA A 69 -0.17 15.60 5.23
N SER A 70 0.09 14.51 4.49
CA SER A 70 -0.52 14.24 3.20
C SER A 70 -2.03 13.98 3.35
N PRO A 71 -2.89 14.58 2.49
CA PRO A 71 -4.33 14.27 2.50
C PRO A 71 -4.62 12.84 1.98
N ALA A 72 -3.71 12.28 1.18
CA ALA A 72 -3.76 10.90 0.72
C ALA A 72 -2.62 10.14 1.40
N VAL A 73 -2.93 9.53 2.55
CA VAL A 73 -1.96 8.78 3.34
C VAL A 73 -1.74 7.42 2.69
N ASP A 74 -0.52 7.18 2.16
CA ASP A 74 -0.06 5.84 1.77
C ASP A 74 0.81 5.28 2.90
N ILE A 75 0.33 4.18 3.48
CA ILE A 75 0.96 3.51 4.60
C ILE A 75 2.36 2.97 4.28
N ARG A 76 2.61 2.53 3.04
CA ARG A 76 3.92 2.04 2.63
C ARG A 76 4.92 3.18 2.54
N VAL A 77 4.46 4.37 2.16
CA VAL A 77 5.27 5.60 2.16
C VAL A 77 5.58 6.04 3.59
N LEU A 78 4.61 5.95 4.50
CA LEU A 78 4.84 6.24 5.92
C LEU A 78 5.88 5.30 6.53
N GLU A 79 5.72 3.99 6.36
CA GLU A 79 6.66 2.97 6.83
C GLU A 79 8.07 3.23 6.28
N ALA A 80 8.21 3.39 4.97
CA ALA A 80 9.52 3.58 4.35
C ALA A 80 10.23 4.85 4.85
N ARG A 81 9.49 5.95 5.01
CA ARG A 81 10.05 7.22 5.51
C ARG A 81 10.37 7.15 7.01
N ALA A 82 9.56 6.48 7.81
CA ALA A 82 9.84 6.25 9.22
C ALA A 82 11.08 5.37 9.42
N THR A 83 11.19 4.27 8.67
CA THR A 83 12.36 3.38 8.67
C THR A 83 13.62 4.14 8.22
N ALA A 84 13.53 5.00 7.21
CA ALA A 84 14.65 5.84 6.77
C ALA A 84 15.11 6.84 7.85
N LEU A 85 14.17 7.48 8.55
CA LEU A 85 14.49 8.38 9.67
C LEU A 85 15.15 7.63 10.83
N ALA A 86 14.58 6.50 11.23
CA ALA A 86 15.11 5.67 12.30
C ALA A 86 16.54 5.18 11.99
N THR A 87 16.82 4.82 10.73
CA THR A 87 18.16 4.42 10.29
C THR A 87 19.18 5.54 10.51
N VAL A 88 18.80 6.80 10.24
CA VAL A 88 19.67 7.94 10.51
C VAL A 88 19.87 8.16 12.01
N CYS A 89 18.83 7.99 12.84
CA CYS A 89 18.97 8.06 14.29
C CYS A 89 19.92 6.99 14.84
N TRP A 90 19.83 5.75 14.35
CA TRP A 90 20.76 4.67 14.68
C TRP A 90 22.19 4.99 14.24
N ALA A 91 22.37 5.50 13.02
CA ALA A 91 23.68 5.91 12.51
C ALA A 91 24.28 7.07 13.30
N LEU A 92 23.44 8.01 13.76
CA LEU A 92 23.86 9.13 14.58
C LEU A 92 24.23 8.68 16.01
N TYR A 93 23.51 7.71 16.58
CA TYR A 93 23.77 7.16 17.90
C TYR A 93 25.06 6.33 17.96
N LEU A 94 25.36 5.57 16.91
CA LEU A 94 26.45 4.59 16.92
C LEU A 94 27.80 5.17 17.39
N PRO A 95 28.28 6.33 16.91
CA PRO A 95 29.52 6.91 17.41
C PRO A 95 29.48 7.25 18.91
N PHE A 96 28.36 7.75 19.44
CA PHE A 96 28.23 8.06 20.87
C PHE A 96 28.23 6.81 21.75
N SER A 97 27.65 5.72 21.25
CA SER A 97 27.65 4.42 21.94
C SER A 97 29.05 3.81 22.12
N LEU A 98 30.02 4.28 21.33
CA LEU A 98 31.43 3.88 21.39
C LEU A 98 32.26 4.79 22.31
N ILE A 99 31.83 6.04 22.52
CA ILE A 99 32.54 7.03 23.35
C ILE A 99 32.29 6.80 24.84
N SER A 100 31.04 6.50 25.22
CA SER A 100 30.68 6.31 26.63
C SER A 100 29.52 5.34 26.81
N GLN A 101 29.66 4.45 27.80
CA GLN A 101 28.59 3.58 28.25
C GLN A 101 27.34 4.34 28.70
N LYS A 102 27.52 5.54 29.28
CA LYS A 102 26.40 6.39 29.69
C LYS A 102 25.49 6.73 28.50
N TYR A 103 26.06 7.10 27.35
CA TYR A 103 25.27 7.44 26.16
C TYR A 103 24.58 6.20 25.57
N ARG A 104 25.23 5.04 25.64
CA ARG A 104 24.63 3.75 25.27
C ARG A 104 23.36 3.47 26.07
N GLU A 105 23.41 3.66 27.39
CA GLU A 105 22.27 3.42 28.28
C GLU A 105 21.18 4.48 28.11
N THR A 106 21.54 5.75 28.03
CA THR A 106 20.56 6.86 28.01
C THR A 106 19.78 6.92 26.68
N MET A 107 20.40 6.50 25.57
CA MET A 107 19.82 6.62 24.22
C MET A 107 19.36 5.27 23.64
N GLY A 108 19.72 4.16 24.28
CA GLY A 108 19.28 2.83 23.85
C GLY A 108 17.77 2.65 23.97
N GLU A 109 17.15 3.11 25.07
CA GLU A 109 15.70 2.97 25.29
C GLU A 109 14.87 3.73 24.24
N PRO A 110 15.10 5.03 23.95
CA PRO A 110 14.36 5.73 22.89
C PRO A 110 14.48 5.08 21.50
N LEU A 111 15.64 4.50 21.18
CA LEU A 111 15.84 3.77 19.92
C LEU A 111 15.02 2.47 19.88
N GLN A 112 14.98 1.72 20.97
CA GLN A 112 14.14 0.52 21.08
C GLN A 112 12.65 0.84 20.99
N GLN A 113 12.21 1.94 21.63
CA GLN A 113 10.83 2.42 21.50
C GLN A 113 10.50 2.81 20.05
N MET A 114 11.46 3.39 19.34
CA MET A 114 11.31 3.73 17.92
C MET A 114 11.13 2.46 17.08
N ASP A 115 11.93 1.43 17.29
CA ASP A 115 11.81 0.15 16.58
C ASP A 115 10.44 -0.51 16.80
N HIS A 116 9.89 -0.43 18.02
CA HIS A 116 8.54 -0.92 18.30
C HIS A 116 7.46 -0.23 17.43
N HIS A 117 7.59 1.08 17.21
CA HIS A 117 6.70 1.81 16.31
C HIS A 117 6.91 1.44 14.84
N LEU A 118 8.15 1.17 14.43
CA LEU A 118 8.42 0.67 13.08
C LEU A 118 7.82 -0.71 12.84
N ASP A 119 7.84 -1.59 13.83
CA ASP A 119 7.24 -2.92 13.69
C ASP A 119 5.73 -2.85 13.48
N ALA A 120 5.04 -1.92 14.16
CA ALA A 120 3.62 -1.66 13.94
C ALA A 120 3.35 -1.12 12.51
N LEU A 121 4.16 -0.15 12.06
CA LEU A 121 4.07 0.40 10.70
C LEU A 121 4.35 -0.66 9.63
N ARG A 122 5.35 -1.52 9.85
CA ARG A 122 5.71 -2.62 8.95
C ARG A 122 4.58 -3.63 8.82
N GLN A 123 4.03 -4.10 9.94
CA GLN A 123 2.90 -5.02 9.94
C GLN A 123 1.72 -4.46 9.15
N ALA A 124 1.42 -3.17 9.36
CA ALA A 124 0.31 -2.54 8.68
C ALA A 124 0.59 -2.32 7.18
N ALA A 125 1.82 -1.97 6.80
CA ALA A 125 2.23 -1.87 5.39
C ALA A 125 2.11 -3.22 4.67
N GLU A 126 2.52 -4.32 5.31
CA GLU A 126 2.35 -5.68 4.75
C GLU A 126 0.87 -6.07 4.60
N ILE A 127 0.01 -5.72 5.56
CA ILE A 127 -1.44 -5.96 5.47
C ILE A 127 -2.01 -5.21 4.26
N ALA A 128 -1.63 -3.94 4.08
CA ALA A 128 -2.08 -3.13 2.96
C ALA A 128 -1.58 -3.67 1.60
N GLU A 129 -0.34 -4.18 1.55
CA GLU A 129 0.19 -4.82 0.35
C GLU A 129 -0.59 -6.09 -0.01
N ARG A 130 -0.84 -6.98 0.96
CA ARG A 130 -1.64 -8.20 0.75
C ARG A 130 -3.07 -7.87 0.30
N ALA A 131 -3.70 -6.86 0.89
CA ALA A 131 -5.04 -6.42 0.49
C ALA A 131 -5.07 -5.90 -0.95
N ASN A 132 -4.02 -5.19 -1.38
CA ASN A 132 -3.92 -4.69 -2.75
C ASN A 132 -3.74 -5.82 -3.78
N LEU A 133 -2.97 -6.86 -3.43
CA LEU A 133 -2.83 -8.06 -4.26
C LEU A 133 -4.15 -8.83 -4.37
N GLY A 134 -4.85 -9.07 -3.25
CA GLY A 134 -6.14 -9.75 -3.26
C GLY A 134 -7.21 -9.00 -4.07
N LYS A 135 -7.21 -7.65 -4.01
CA LYS A 135 -8.08 -6.84 -4.87
C LYS A 135 -7.77 -7.05 -6.35
N LEU A 136 -6.50 -7.08 -6.72
CA LEU A 136 -6.08 -7.28 -8.10
C LEU A 136 -6.49 -8.67 -8.62
N GLU A 137 -6.32 -9.72 -7.81
CA GLU A 137 -6.77 -11.08 -8.13
C GLU A 137 -8.29 -11.16 -8.37
N LEU A 138 -9.08 -10.48 -7.55
CA LEU A 138 -10.53 -10.38 -7.74
C LEU A 138 -10.90 -9.64 -9.03
N ASP A 139 -10.22 -8.52 -9.30
CA ASP A 139 -10.44 -7.71 -10.51
C ASP A 139 -10.12 -8.52 -11.78
N TRP A 140 -9.04 -9.30 -11.79
CA TRP A 140 -8.71 -10.22 -12.90
C TRP A 140 -9.74 -11.34 -13.05
N SER A 141 -10.16 -11.95 -11.95
CA SER A 141 -11.18 -13.00 -11.97
C SER A 141 -12.50 -12.51 -12.55
N HIS A 142 -12.87 -11.27 -12.25
CA HIS A 142 -14.07 -10.64 -12.80
C HIS A 142 -13.94 -10.40 -14.32
N LEU A 143 -12.76 -9.99 -14.80
CA LEU A 143 -12.51 -9.82 -16.23
C LEU A 143 -12.59 -11.15 -16.98
N ASP A 144 -12.03 -12.23 -16.43
CA ASP A 144 -12.11 -13.57 -17.02
C ASP A 144 -13.56 -14.04 -17.12
N ALA A 145 -14.35 -13.87 -16.06
CA ALA A 145 -15.77 -14.22 -16.08
C ALA A 145 -16.58 -13.40 -17.12
N VAL A 146 -16.25 -12.12 -17.31
CA VAL A 146 -16.86 -11.30 -18.37
C VAL A 146 -16.47 -11.81 -19.75
N ALA A 147 -15.19 -12.16 -19.96
CA ALA A 147 -14.70 -12.69 -21.23
C ALA A 147 -15.37 -14.03 -21.59
N GLU A 148 -15.51 -14.94 -20.62
CA GLU A 148 -16.21 -16.22 -20.80
C GLU A 148 -17.69 -16.01 -21.18
N ASN A 149 -18.38 -15.09 -20.50
CA ASN A 149 -19.77 -14.77 -20.80
C ASN A 149 -19.95 -14.19 -22.21
N VAL A 150 -19.06 -13.30 -22.63
CA VAL A 150 -19.07 -12.74 -23.99
C VAL A 150 -18.83 -13.83 -25.03
N ALA A 151 -17.85 -14.72 -24.80
CA ALA A 151 -17.59 -15.85 -25.70
C ALA A 151 -18.79 -16.80 -25.80
N ALA A 152 -19.45 -17.09 -24.68
CA ALA A 152 -20.66 -17.92 -24.66
C ALA A 152 -21.83 -17.26 -25.43
N GLN A 153 -21.99 -15.94 -25.30
CA GLN A 153 -23.02 -15.19 -26.00
C GLN A 153 -22.78 -15.15 -27.52
N GLU A 154 -21.53 -14.96 -27.94
CA GLU A 154 -21.16 -15.02 -29.37
C GLU A 154 -21.34 -16.43 -29.94
N ALA A 155 -20.94 -17.48 -29.21
CA ALA A 155 -21.17 -18.86 -29.62
C ALA A 155 -22.66 -19.20 -29.77
N ALA A 156 -23.50 -18.74 -28.83
CA ALA A 156 -24.95 -18.92 -28.90
C ALA A 156 -25.55 -18.21 -30.13
N LYS A 157 -25.06 -17.02 -30.48
CA LYS A 157 -25.49 -16.26 -31.65
C LYS A 157 -25.15 -16.97 -32.97
N VAL A 158 -23.92 -17.51 -33.09
CA VAL A 158 -23.49 -18.29 -34.26
C VAL A 158 -24.32 -19.56 -34.45
N VAL A 159 -24.72 -20.22 -33.35
CA VAL A 159 -25.59 -21.41 -33.40
C VAL A 159 -26.99 -21.06 -33.91
N THR A 160 -27.53 -19.89 -33.56
CA THR A 160 -28.84 -19.45 -34.05
C THR A 160 -28.85 -18.99 -35.51
N GLU A 161 -27.73 -18.51 -36.05
CA GLU A 161 -27.63 -18.08 -37.45
C GLU A 161 -27.35 -19.23 -38.45
N ASN A 162 -26.78 -20.35 -37.98
CA ASN A 162 -26.36 -21.47 -38.85
C ASN A 162 -27.28 -22.71 -38.80
N ALA A 163 -28.47 -22.62 -38.19
CA ALA A 163 -29.43 -23.72 -38.21
C ALA A 163 -30.02 -23.89 -39.65
N PRO A 164 -29.82 -25.03 -40.33
CA PRO A 164 -30.34 -25.22 -41.67
C PRO A 164 -31.87 -25.42 -41.63
N LEU A 165 -32.58 -24.69 -42.49
CA LEU A 165 -34.01 -24.90 -42.78
C LEU A 165 -34.18 -26.31 -43.38
N VAL A 166 -34.52 -27.30 -42.54
CA VAL A 166 -34.96 -28.61 -43.02
C VAL A 166 -36.32 -28.42 -43.69
N GLY A 167 -36.33 -28.54 -45.01
CA GLY A 167 -37.54 -28.60 -45.82
C GLY A 167 -38.33 -29.88 -45.56
N VAL A 168 -39.64 -29.73 -45.46
CA VAL A 168 -40.60 -30.81 -45.71
C VAL A 168 -41.68 -30.23 -46.61
N GLU A 169 -41.54 -30.50 -47.91
CA GLU A 169 -42.65 -30.44 -48.86
C GLU A 169 -43.57 -31.65 -48.62
N CYS A 170 -44.89 -31.43 -48.64
CA CYS A 170 -45.81 -32.25 -49.42
C CYS A 170 -47.21 -31.60 -49.47
N SER A 171 -47.49 -30.90 -50.56
CA SER A 171 -48.86 -30.60 -51.00
C SER A 171 -49.50 -31.86 -51.60
N PRO A 172 -50.80 -32.11 -51.41
CA PRO A 172 -51.59 -32.87 -52.36
C PRO A 172 -52.42 -31.89 -53.20
N ASP A 173 -52.16 -31.86 -54.50
CA ASP A 173 -53.09 -31.34 -55.50
C ASP A 173 -53.38 -32.46 -56.51
N VAL A 174 -54.48 -32.29 -57.26
CA VAL A 174 -55.06 -33.16 -58.30
C VAL A 174 -56.17 -34.07 -57.73
N GLY A 175 -57.42 -34.03 -58.19
CA GLY A 175 -58.04 -33.34 -59.31
C GLY A 175 -59.40 -34.00 -59.56
N ASP A 176 -60.41 -33.19 -59.75
CA ASP A 176 -61.80 -33.60 -60.03
C ASP A 176 -61.95 -33.97 -61.52
N PRO A 177 -62.70 -35.03 -61.88
CA PRO A 177 -63.51 -34.93 -63.09
C PRO A 177 -64.94 -35.46 -62.90
N SER A 178 -65.88 -34.60 -63.26
CA SER A 178 -67.32 -34.83 -63.41
C SER A 178 -67.67 -36.01 -64.34
N SER A 179 -68.63 -36.86 -63.95
CA SER A 179 -69.68 -37.42 -64.83
C SER A 179 -70.76 -38.19 -64.05
N GLU A 180 -71.99 -37.69 -64.10
CA GLU A 180 -73.27 -38.41 -63.90
C GLU A 180 -73.45 -39.53 -64.96
N PRO A 181 -74.37 -40.54 -64.82
CA PRO A 181 -75.77 -40.35 -64.38
C PRO A 181 -76.52 -41.51 -63.65
N LYS A 182 -77.67 -41.12 -63.05
CA LYS A 182 -79.01 -41.76 -62.95
C LYS A 182 -79.28 -43.16 -62.34
N ASP A 183 -80.45 -43.16 -61.68
CA ASP A 183 -81.46 -44.21 -61.43
C ASP A 183 -81.33 -45.08 -60.15
N LEU A 184 -82.03 -44.65 -59.08
CA LEU A 184 -83.26 -45.29 -58.54
C LEU A 184 -83.89 -44.44 -57.43
#